data_AF-A0A5C6ZNQ0-F1
#
_entry.id   AF-A0A5C6ZNQ0-F1
#
_cell.length_a   1.000
_cell.length_b   1.000
_cell.length_c   1.000
_cell.angle_alpha   90.00
_cell.angle_beta   90.00
_cell.angle_gamma   90.00
#
_symmetry.space_group_name_H-M   'P 1'
#
loop_
_entity.id
_entity.type
_entity.pdbx_description
1 polymer ?
#
loop_
_entity_poly.entity_id
_entity_poly.type
_entity_poly.pdbx_seq_one_letter_code
_entity_poly.pdbx_strand_id
1 'polypeptide(L)'
;MIKEEATKALEYYFSKLKRKIHYDTQEVMDITGISERTLRYRLAELSTKYKEVPALLYQKNRVWKIHNSILEEFIPKYKSKGNHLVNRDWNSFITWAPRDNYCKEYHASLVKQIMDNFPPEKYPTEKFFPVLEKNQNGTYHVHLLSSKPIEEIKNVVESVIRKGVLLSKTDCRVEVAPVYSKTQAITYLFKQKETWTF
;
A
#
# COMPACT_ATOMS: atom_id res chain seq x y z
N MET A 1 0.90 33.23 1.27
CA MET A 1 0.41 32.79 -0.05
C MET A 1 0.89 31.38 -0.40
N ILE A 2 2.19 31.13 -0.61
CA ILE A 2 2.70 29.81 -1.06
C ILE A 2 2.30 28.62 -0.15
N LYS A 3 2.29 28.82 1.18
CA LYS A 3 1.94 27.75 2.15
C LYS A 3 0.47 27.33 2.09
N GLU A 4 -0.44 28.28 1.83
CA GLU A 4 -1.88 28.03 1.82
C GLU A 4 -2.32 27.33 0.52
N GLU A 5 -1.66 27.65 -0.59
CA GLU A 5 -1.82 26.95 -1.86
C GLU A 5 -1.32 25.51 -1.78
N ALA A 6 -0.20 25.25 -1.12
CA ALA A 6 0.31 23.89 -0.92
C ALA A 6 -0.65 23.02 -0.09
N THR A 7 -1.23 23.57 0.98
CA THR A 7 -2.25 22.87 1.78
C THR A 7 -3.50 22.57 0.95
N LYS A 8 -4.04 23.56 0.23
CA LYS A 8 -5.21 23.38 -0.65
C LYS A 8 -4.95 22.36 -1.77
N ALA A 9 -3.76 22.36 -2.36
CA ALA A 9 -3.38 21.40 -3.38
C ALA A 9 -3.29 19.97 -2.84
N LEU A 10 -2.73 19.78 -1.64
CA LEU A 10 -2.69 18.47 -0.98
C LEU A 10 -4.08 17.98 -0.60
N GLU A 11 -4.92 18.84 -0.01
CA GLU A 11 -6.30 18.51 0.33
C GLU A 11 -7.11 18.13 -0.91
N TYR A 12 -6.98 18.91 -1.99
CA TYR A 12 -7.61 18.62 -3.28
C TYR A 12 -7.14 17.27 -3.84
N TYR A 13 -5.83 17.01 -3.88
CA TYR A 13 -5.26 15.75 -4.37
C TYR A 13 -5.78 14.54 -3.59
N PHE A 14 -5.76 14.59 -2.25
CA PHE A 14 -6.21 13.46 -1.43
C PHE A 14 -7.73 13.29 -1.42
N SER A 15 -8.50 14.38 -1.56
CA SER A 15 -9.97 14.32 -1.69
C SER A 15 -10.40 13.60 -2.97
N LYS A 16 -9.74 13.90 -4.10
CA LYS A 16 -9.94 13.21 -5.39
C LYS A 16 -9.64 11.72 -5.29
N LEU A 17 -8.62 11.33 -4.52
CA LEU A 17 -8.25 9.94 -4.30
C LEU A 17 -9.15 9.21 -3.27
N LYS A 18 -10.11 9.91 -2.65
CA LYS A 18 -10.90 9.43 -1.49
C LYS A 18 -9.98 8.77 -0.45
N ARG A 19 -8.83 9.38 -0.16
CA ARG A 19 -7.85 8.87 0.82
C ARG A 19 -8.05 9.59 2.13
N LYS A 20 -7.96 8.85 3.24
CA LYS A 20 -7.94 9.46 4.56
C LYS A 20 -6.68 10.31 4.69
N ILE A 21 -6.88 11.59 5.01
CA ILE A 21 -5.81 12.60 5.07
C ILE A 21 -5.10 12.52 6.42
N HIS A 22 -5.86 12.49 7.51
CA HIS A 22 -5.34 12.43 8.87
C HIS A 22 -5.83 11.20 9.62
N TYR A 23 -4.93 10.59 10.38
CA TYR A 23 -5.15 9.47 11.28
C TYR A 23 -5.03 9.93 12.72
N ASP A 24 -5.75 9.28 13.63
CA ASP A 24 -5.53 9.44 15.07
C ASP A 24 -4.45 8.48 15.61
N THR A 25 -4.13 8.60 16.89
CA THR A 25 -3.08 7.79 17.53
C THR A 25 -3.37 6.30 17.52
N GLN A 26 -4.65 5.89 17.68
CA GLN A 26 -5.02 4.48 17.68
C GLN A 26 -4.81 3.89 16.29
N GLU A 27 -5.29 4.60 15.27
CA GLU A 27 -5.14 4.16 13.88
C GLU A 27 -3.67 4.06 13.47
N VAL A 28 -2.82 4.99 13.92
CA VAL A 28 -1.37 4.89 13.67
C VAL A 28 -0.77 3.66 14.34
N MET A 29 -1.16 3.33 15.58
CA MET A 29 -0.72 2.10 16.24
C MET A 29 -1.17 0.85 15.50
N ASP A 30 -2.40 0.82 15.00
CA ASP A 30 -2.94 -0.32 14.26
C ASP A 30 -2.19 -0.54 12.93
N ILE A 31 -1.91 0.56 12.21
CA ILE A 31 -1.18 0.54 10.93
C ILE A 31 0.28 0.14 11.13
N THR A 32 0.99 0.77 12.08
CA THR A 32 2.45 0.64 12.19
C THR A 32 2.94 -0.39 13.21
N GLY A 33 2.08 -0.79 14.14
CA GLY A 33 2.47 -1.63 15.27
C GLY A 33 3.38 -0.93 16.27
N ILE A 34 3.46 0.40 16.23
CA ILE A 34 4.20 1.18 17.23
C ILE A 34 3.51 1.05 18.60
N SER A 35 4.29 0.87 19.66
CA SER A 35 3.74 0.88 21.01
C SER A 35 3.33 2.30 21.42
N GLU A 36 2.29 2.41 22.24
CA GLU A 36 1.79 3.70 22.73
C GLU A 36 2.90 4.57 23.35
N ARG A 37 3.76 3.94 24.17
CA ARG A 37 4.92 4.62 24.77
C ARG A 37 5.83 5.23 23.70
N THR A 38 6.20 4.47 22.68
CA THR A 38 7.08 4.93 21.60
C THR A 38 6.40 6.00 20.74
N LEU A 39 5.10 5.83 20.50
CA LEU A 39 4.29 6.81 19.78
C LEU A 39 4.27 8.16 20.49
N ARG A 40 4.10 8.19 21.82
CA ARG A 40 4.15 9.45 22.60
C ARG A 40 5.50 10.15 22.46
N TYR A 41 6.61 9.43 22.52
CA TYR A 41 7.94 10.00 22.29
C TYR A 41 8.10 10.55 20.87
N ARG A 42 7.72 9.77 19.84
CA ARG A 42 7.80 10.23 18.45
C ARG A 42 6.90 11.43 18.19
N LEU A 43 5.71 11.50 18.80
CA LEU A 43 4.85 12.67 18.67
C LEU A 43 5.51 13.93 19.21
N ALA A 44 6.21 13.87 20.34
CA ALA A 44 6.92 15.03 20.89
C ALA A 44 8.08 15.49 19.99
N GLU A 45 8.84 14.55 19.44
CA GLU A 45 9.91 14.84 18.48
C GLU A 45 9.34 15.45 17.18
N LEU A 46 8.33 14.82 16.60
CA LEU A 46 7.73 15.23 15.35
C LEU A 46 6.92 16.52 15.48
N SER A 47 6.30 16.80 16.64
CA SER A 47 5.63 18.08 16.87
C SER A 47 6.60 19.25 16.85
N THR A 48 7.84 19.00 17.30
CA THR A 48 8.92 19.98 17.21
C THR A 48 9.43 20.10 15.77
N LYS A 49 9.67 18.97 15.09
CA LYS A 49 10.13 18.91 13.70
C LYS A 49 9.17 19.61 12.72
N TYR A 50 7.87 19.42 12.91
CA TYR A 50 6.83 19.92 12.00
C TYR A 50 6.09 21.16 12.51
N LYS A 51 6.63 21.90 13.50
CA LYS A 51 5.94 23.07 14.07
C LYS A 51 5.52 24.11 13.03
N GLU A 52 6.34 24.26 11.97
CA GLU A 52 6.13 25.23 10.89
C GLU A 52 5.15 24.75 9.80
N VAL A 53 4.70 23.49 9.88
CA VAL A 53 3.77 22.87 8.94
C VAL A 53 2.67 22.11 9.70
N PRO A 54 1.74 22.83 10.37
CA PRO A 54 0.70 22.22 11.22
C PRO A 54 -0.21 21.23 10.48
N ALA A 55 -0.33 21.36 9.15
CA ALA A 55 -1.10 20.44 8.32
C ALA A 55 -0.61 18.99 8.41
N LEU A 56 0.67 18.77 8.75
CA LEU A 56 1.25 17.43 8.89
C LEU A 56 0.98 16.80 10.25
N LEU A 57 0.96 17.61 11.32
CA LEU A 57 0.77 17.14 12.68
C LEU A 57 0.20 18.24 13.56
N TYR A 58 -1.01 18.03 14.09
CA TYR A 58 -1.65 18.98 15.00
C TYR A 58 -2.55 18.26 16.01
N GLN A 59 -2.99 18.96 17.05
CA GLN A 59 -4.01 18.48 17.97
C GLN A 59 -5.35 19.17 17.71
N LYS A 60 -6.43 18.40 17.71
CA LYS A 60 -7.81 18.90 17.70
C LYS A 60 -8.61 18.13 18.72
N ASN A 61 -9.27 18.84 19.64
CA ASN A 61 -10.04 18.24 20.73
C ASN A 61 -9.23 17.22 21.55
N ARG A 62 -7.96 17.55 21.86
CA ARG A 62 -7.01 16.67 22.57
C ARG A 62 -6.64 15.37 21.84
N VAL A 63 -7.04 15.23 20.58
CA VAL A 63 -6.68 14.09 19.73
C VAL A 63 -5.65 14.55 18.70
N TRP A 64 -4.54 13.82 18.58
CA TRP A 64 -3.57 14.07 17.52
C TRP A 64 -4.17 13.74 16.15
N LYS A 65 -3.84 14.58 15.18
CA LYS A 65 -4.17 14.43 13.77
C LYS A 65 -2.86 14.33 13.01
N ILE A 66 -2.57 13.12 12.54
CA ILE A 66 -1.30 12.73 11.94
C ILE A 66 -1.54 12.56 10.45
N HIS A 67 -0.89 13.38 9.63
CA HIS A 67 -1.08 13.34 8.19
C HIS A 67 -0.51 12.06 7.58
N ASN A 68 -1.16 11.55 6.54
CA ASN A 68 -0.80 10.27 5.91
C ASN A 68 0.66 10.21 5.41
N SER A 69 1.22 11.35 4.99
CA SER A 69 2.57 11.46 4.44
C SER A 69 3.68 11.28 5.49
N ILE A 70 3.35 11.35 6.78
CA ILE A 70 4.32 11.17 7.87
C ILE A 70 4.10 9.87 8.64
N LEU A 71 3.23 8.96 8.17
CA LEU A 71 2.99 7.69 8.85
C LEU A 71 4.25 6.81 8.95
N GLU A 72 5.17 6.91 7.99
CA GLU A 72 6.43 6.15 8.03
C GLU A 72 7.33 6.55 9.19
N GLU A 73 7.20 7.80 9.66
CA GLU A 73 7.88 8.31 10.84
C GLU A 73 7.38 7.63 12.13
N PHE A 74 6.40 6.72 12.04
CA PHE A 74 5.92 5.90 13.15
C PHE A 74 6.21 4.41 12.97
N ILE A 75 6.91 4.00 11.90
CA ILE A 75 7.32 2.60 11.74
C ILE A 75 8.41 2.28 12.79
N PRO A 76 8.24 1.21 13.60
CA PRO A 76 9.26 0.76 14.53
C PRO A 76 10.59 0.47 13.83
N LYS A 77 11.71 0.93 14.41
CA LYS A 77 13.06 0.65 13.86
C LYS A 77 13.40 -0.84 13.90
N TYR A 78 12.89 -1.53 14.91
CA TYR A 78 13.06 -2.97 15.10
C TYR A 78 11.75 -3.68 14.81
N LYS A 79 11.83 -4.90 14.28
CA LYS A 79 10.65 -5.73 14.03
C LYS A 79 9.82 -5.85 15.31
N SER A 80 8.63 -5.26 15.31
CA SER A 80 7.66 -5.46 16.37
C SER A 80 7.32 -6.95 16.46
N LYS A 81 7.00 -7.44 17.67
CA LYS A 81 6.51 -8.83 17.84
C LYS A 81 5.22 -9.12 17.05
N GLY A 82 4.48 -8.08 16.62
CA GLY A 82 3.26 -8.21 15.83
C GLY A 82 3.48 -8.39 14.32
N ASN A 83 2.57 -9.11 13.67
CA ASN A 83 2.52 -9.34 12.22
C ASN A 83 1.84 -8.16 11.49
N HIS A 84 2.36 -6.94 11.68
CA HIS A 84 1.84 -5.76 10.96
C HIS A 84 2.37 -5.78 9.53
N LEU A 85 1.47 -5.71 8.55
CA LEU A 85 1.83 -5.80 7.13
C LEU A 85 2.87 -4.74 6.74
N VAL A 86 2.84 -3.53 7.32
CA VAL A 86 3.81 -2.47 6.99
C VAL A 86 5.24 -2.79 7.42
N ASN A 87 5.42 -3.69 8.38
CA ASN A 87 6.74 -4.09 8.90
C ASN A 87 7.39 -5.19 8.05
N ARG A 88 6.70 -5.69 7.02
CA ARG A 88 7.27 -6.64 6.06
C ARG A 88 8.20 -5.92 5.07
N ASP A 89 9.04 -6.71 4.40
CA ASP A 89 10.07 -6.27 3.47
C ASP A 89 9.52 -6.05 2.04
N TRP A 90 8.40 -5.34 1.91
CA TRP A 90 7.82 -5.02 0.61
C TRP A 90 8.78 -4.19 -0.24
N ASN A 91 9.06 -4.67 -1.45
CA ASN A 91 10.00 -4.05 -2.39
C ASN A 91 9.33 -3.66 -3.70
N SER A 92 8.28 -4.38 -4.11
CA SER A 92 7.54 -4.10 -5.34
C SER A 92 6.02 -4.03 -5.12
N PHE A 93 5.40 -3.14 -5.90
CA PHE A 93 3.96 -2.95 -6.00
C PHE A 93 3.55 -3.22 -7.44
N ILE A 94 2.77 -4.26 -7.63
CA ILE A 94 2.32 -4.73 -8.94
C ILE A 94 0.84 -4.42 -9.08
N THR A 95 0.46 -3.89 -10.24
CA THR A 95 -0.95 -3.70 -10.60
C THR A 95 -1.21 -4.29 -11.96
N TRP A 96 -2.31 -5.01 -12.14
CA TRP A 96 -2.81 -5.30 -13.48
C TRP A 96 -4.31 -5.15 -13.58
N ALA A 97 -4.73 -4.63 -14.73
CA ALA A 97 -6.12 -4.43 -15.09
C ALA A 97 -6.35 -4.94 -16.52
N PRO A 98 -7.02 -6.08 -16.70
CA PRO A 98 -7.45 -6.53 -18.01
C PRO A 98 -8.50 -5.57 -18.57
N ARG A 99 -8.59 -5.52 -19.90
CA ARG A 99 -9.61 -4.74 -20.61
C ARG A 99 -11.00 -5.33 -20.39
N ASP A 100 -11.10 -6.64 -20.49
CA ASP A 100 -12.36 -7.37 -20.33
C ASP A 100 -12.62 -7.72 -18.85
N ASN A 101 -13.88 -7.98 -18.55
CA ASN A 101 -14.30 -8.31 -17.19
C ASN A 101 -14.14 -9.80 -16.89
N TYR A 102 -12.92 -10.18 -16.52
CA TYR A 102 -12.64 -11.53 -16.04
C TYR A 102 -13.12 -11.74 -14.61
N CYS A 103 -13.53 -12.96 -14.28
CA CYS A 103 -14.02 -13.30 -12.94
C CYS A 103 -12.89 -13.33 -11.89
N LYS A 104 -13.26 -13.40 -10.61
CA LYS A 104 -12.31 -13.40 -9.49
C LYS A 104 -11.35 -14.58 -9.55
N GLU A 105 -11.87 -15.74 -9.92
CA GLU A 105 -11.14 -17.01 -10.01
C GLU A 105 -10.02 -16.94 -11.04
N TYR A 106 -10.27 -16.24 -12.15
CA TYR A 106 -9.27 -15.99 -13.17
C TYR A 106 -8.08 -15.20 -12.59
N HIS A 107 -8.35 -14.09 -11.90
CA HIS A 107 -7.30 -13.28 -11.29
C HIS A 107 -6.57 -14.02 -10.17
N ALA A 108 -7.28 -14.81 -9.36
CA ALA A 108 -6.67 -15.67 -8.33
C ALA A 108 -5.73 -16.71 -8.96
N SER A 109 -6.11 -17.29 -10.12
CA SER A 109 -5.25 -18.23 -10.84
C SER A 109 -3.95 -17.59 -11.34
N LEU A 110 -3.98 -16.32 -11.76
CA LEU A 110 -2.80 -15.58 -12.19
C LEU A 110 -1.88 -15.27 -11.01
N VAL A 111 -2.45 -14.86 -9.87
CA VAL A 111 -1.67 -14.66 -8.63
C VAL A 111 -0.96 -15.95 -8.26
N LYS A 112 -1.68 -17.08 -8.23
CA LYS A 112 -1.10 -18.38 -7.91
C LYS A 112 0.03 -18.75 -8.87
N GLN A 113 -0.18 -18.59 -10.18
CA GLN A 113 0.86 -18.85 -11.18
C GLN A 113 2.10 -17.96 -10.97
N ILE A 114 1.94 -16.67 -10.64
CA ILE A 114 3.05 -15.79 -10.31
C ILE A 114 3.80 -16.32 -9.07
N MET A 115 3.08 -16.72 -8.02
CA MET A 115 3.67 -17.25 -6.80
C MET A 115 4.41 -18.57 -7.03
N ASP A 116 3.84 -19.47 -7.84
CA ASP A 116 4.42 -20.78 -8.18
C ASP A 116 5.74 -20.68 -8.99
N ASN A 117 6.08 -19.51 -9.54
CA ASN A 117 7.38 -19.27 -10.17
C ASN A 117 8.52 -19.06 -9.15
N PHE A 118 8.20 -19.00 -7.85
CA PHE A 118 9.18 -18.82 -6.79
C PHE A 118 9.17 -20.02 -5.84
N PRO A 119 10.34 -20.55 -5.44
CA PRO A 119 10.38 -21.70 -4.54
C PRO A 119 9.79 -21.37 -3.17
N PRO A 120 8.76 -22.10 -2.69
CA PRO A 120 8.02 -21.74 -1.47
C PRO A 120 8.88 -21.77 -0.21
N GLU A 121 9.94 -22.58 -0.17
CA GLU A 121 10.90 -22.64 0.93
C GLU A 121 11.73 -21.36 1.07
N LYS A 122 11.94 -20.64 -0.04
CA LYS A 122 12.66 -19.36 -0.07
C LYS A 122 11.71 -18.17 -0.09
N TYR A 123 10.51 -18.39 -0.60
CA TYR A 123 9.57 -17.34 -0.93
C TYR A 123 8.13 -17.76 -0.63
N PRO A 124 7.81 -17.91 0.67
CA PRO A 124 6.51 -18.39 1.12
C PRO A 124 5.40 -17.35 0.89
N THR A 125 4.14 -17.75 1.06
CA THR A 125 2.98 -16.95 0.62
C THR A 125 2.88 -15.59 1.33
N GLU A 126 3.38 -15.45 2.55
CA GLU A 126 3.42 -14.18 3.28
C GLU A 126 4.34 -13.11 2.66
N LYS A 127 5.21 -13.52 1.72
CA LYS A 127 6.05 -12.64 0.91
C LYS A 127 5.30 -12.01 -0.26
N PHE A 128 4.02 -12.34 -0.39
CA PHE A 128 3.06 -11.73 -1.28
C PHE A 128 1.84 -11.22 -0.51
N PHE A 129 1.22 -10.16 -1.00
CA PHE A 129 -0.07 -9.69 -0.47
C PHE A 129 -0.96 -9.20 -1.61
N PRO A 130 -1.81 -10.10 -2.14
CA PRO A 130 -2.72 -9.80 -3.24
C PRO A 130 -4.05 -9.22 -2.75
N VAL A 131 -4.55 -8.24 -3.50
CA VAL A 131 -5.80 -7.54 -3.26
C VAL A 131 -6.55 -7.42 -4.57
N LEU A 132 -7.80 -7.86 -4.57
CA LEU A 132 -8.70 -7.66 -5.68
C LEU A 132 -9.51 -6.38 -5.44
N GLU A 133 -9.52 -5.51 -6.44
CA GLU A 133 -10.36 -4.32 -6.45
C GLU A 133 -11.31 -4.37 -7.65
N LYS A 134 -12.52 -3.86 -7.44
CA LYS A 134 -13.48 -3.63 -8.52
C LYS A 134 -13.48 -2.15 -8.85
N ASN A 135 -13.14 -1.81 -10.09
CA ASN A 135 -13.15 -0.42 -10.53
C ASN A 135 -14.59 0.12 -10.67
N GLN A 136 -14.72 1.41 -10.97
CA GLN A 136 -16.03 2.07 -11.12
C GLN A 136 -16.88 1.48 -12.26
N ASN A 137 -16.23 0.91 -13.27
CA ASN A 137 -16.89 0.28 -14.42
C ASN A 137 -17.30 -1.18 -14.14
N GLY A 138 -17.02 -1.68 -12.93
CA GLY A 138 -17.35 -3.04 -12.53
C GLY A 138 -16.35 -4.11 -12.95
N THR A 139 -15.23 -3.74 -13.58
CA THR A 139 -14.14 -4.65 -13.95
C THR A 139 -13.22 -4.88 -12.76
N TYR A 140 -12.71 -6.10 -12.63
CA TYR A 140 -11.72 -6.45 -11.63
C TYR A 140 -10.30 -6.05 -12.05
N HIS A 141 -9.53 -5.53 -11.10
CA HIS A 141 -8.09 -5.34 -11.23
C HIS A 141 -7.41 -5.79 -9.93
N VAL A 142 -6.15 -6.17 -10.03
CA VAL A 142 -5.40 -6.69 -8.89
C VAL A 142 -4.28 -5.74 -8.54
N HIS A 143 -4.09 -5.56 -7.23
CA HIS A 143 -2.88 -5.04 -6.65
C HIS A 143 -2.16 -6.15 -5.89
N LEU A 144 -0.85 -6.24 -6.05
CA LEU A 144 -0.02 -7.26 -5.42
C LEU A 144 1.22 -6.59 -4.83
N LEU A 145 1.39 -6.67 -3.52
CA LEU A 145 2.68 -6.38 -2.89
C LEU A 145 3.56 -7.62 -2.92
N SER A 146 4.85 -7.42 -3.18
CA SER A 146 5.85 -8.48 -3.09
C SER A 146 7.12 -7.97 -2.41
N SER A 147 7.77 -8.86 -1.68
CA SER A 147 9.09 -8.61 -1.12
C SER A 147 10.22 -8.75 -2.18
N LYS A 148 9.90 -9.07 -3.44
CA LYS A 148 10.88 -9.20 -4.51
C LYS A 148 11.26 -7.83 -5.06
N PRO A 149 12.55 -7.61 -5.40
CA PRO A 149 12.95 -6.50 -6.23
C PRO A 149 12.23 -6.53 -7.59
N ILE A 150 12.07 -5.37 -8.21
CA ILE A 150 11.38 -5.21 -9.49
C ILE A 150 12.04 -6.06 -10.57
N GLU A 151 13.37 -6.09 -10.57
CA GLU A 151 14.22 -6.74 -11.55
C GLU A 151 13.97 -8.26 -11.59
N GLU A 152 13.61 -8.84 -10.44
CA GLU A 152 13.32 -10.27 -10.31
C GLU A 152 11.86 -10.60 -10.67
N ILE A 153 10.90 -9.75 -10.28
CA ILE A 153 9.47 -10.08 -10.40
C ILE A 153 8.84 -9.63 -11.72
N LYS A 154 9.35 -8.56 -12.34
CA LYS A 154 8.72 -7.93 -13.50
C LYS A 154 8.57 -8.92 -14.66
N ASN A 155 9.63 -9.65 -14.99
CA ASN A 155 9.61 -10.61 -16.10
C ASN A 155 8.64 -11.76 -15.83
N VAL A 156 8.55 -12.23 -14.58
CA VAL A 156 7.61 -13.29 -14.18
C VAL A 156 6.17 -12.81 -14.35
N VAL A 157 5.84 -11.63 -13.81
CA VAL A 157 4.49 -11.05 -13.91
C VAL A 157 4.11 -10.83 -15.36
N GLU A 158 4.96 -10.16 -16.15
CA GLU A 158 4.65 -9.91 -17.56
C GLU A 158 4.48 -11.21 -18.35
N SER A 159 5.28 -12.25 -18.06
CA SER A 159 5.18 -13.56 -18.71
C SER A 159 3.87 -14.27 -18.36
N VAL A 160 3.52 -14.35 -17.07
CA VAL A 160 2.28 -15.00 -16.61
C VAL A 160 1.05 -14.28 -17.14
N ILE A 161 1.01 -12.95 -17.04
CA ILE A 161 -0.13 -12.17 -17.51
C ILE A 161 -0.27 -12.29 -19.04
N ARG A 162 0.81 -12.21 -19.82
CA ARG A 162 0.72 -12.36 -21.29
C ARG A 162 0.26 -13.75 -21.71
N LYS A 163 0.69 -14.81 -21.02
CA LYS A 163 0.28 -16.18 -21.32
C LYS A 163 -1.18 -16.43 -20.89
N GLY A 164 -1.55 -15.96 -19.71
CA GLY A 164 -2.86 -16.20 -19.13
C GLY A 164 -4.00 -15.36 -19.73
N VAL A 165 -3.70 -14.19 -20.31
CA VAL A 165 -4.71 -13.29 -20.90
C VAL A 165 -5.17 -13.73 -22.29
N LEU A 166 -4.52 -14.70 -22.94
CA LEU A 166 -4.84 -15.17 -24.30
C LEU A 166 -4.97 -14.04 -25.36
N LEU A 167 -4.47 -12.84 -25.06
CA LEU A 167 -4.66 -11.63 -25.86
C LEU A 167 -3.45 -10.71 -25.76
N SER A 168 -3.37 -9.77 -26.70
CA SER A 168 -2.19 -8.96 -27.03
C SER A 168 -1.76 -7.98 -25.91
N LYS A 169 -0.61 -7.30 -26.07
CA LYS A 169 -0.11 -6.29 -25.12
C LYS A 169 -1.12 -5.15 -24.83
N THR A 170 -2.13 -4.94 -25.66
CA THR A 170 -3.16 -3.90 -25.47
C THR A 170 -4.31 -4.32 -24.55
N ASP A 171 -4.41 -5.61 -24.23
CA ASP A 171 -5.60 -6.19 -23.58
C ASP A 171 -5.46 -6.30 -22.06
N CYS A 172 -4.27 -5.98 -21.52
CA CYS A 172 -4.04 -5.85 -20.10
C CYS A 172 -3.01 -4.75 -19.81
N ARG A 173 -3.36 -3.82 -18.93
CA ARG A 173 -2.41 -2.83 -18.40
C ARG A 173 -1.71 -3.45 -17.20
N VAL A 174 -0.40 -3.61 -17.30
CA VAL A 174 0.45 -4.13 -16.22
C VAL A 174 1.44 -3.04 -15.80
N GLU A 175 1.53 -2.80 -14.51
CA GLU A 175 2.49 -1.89 -13.90
C GLU A 175 3.23 -2.62 -12.79
N VAL A 176 4.56 -2.48 -12.78
CA VAL A 176 5.44 -3.01 -11.73
C VAL A 176 6.32 -1.85 -11.28
N ALA A 177 6.11 -1.40 -10.04
CA ALA A 177 6.77 -0.23 -9.47
C ALA A 177 7.43 -0.57 -8.13
N PRO A 178 8.43 0.20 -7.67
CA PRO A 178 8.99 0.01 -6.33
C PRO A 178 8.02 0.51 -5.27
N VAL A 179 8.11 -0.06 -4.07
CA VAL A 179 7.40 0.49 -2.90
C VAL A 179 8.21 1.66 -2.33
N TYR A 180 7.87 2.88 -2.73
CA TYR A 180 8.49 4.09 -2.18
C TYR A 180 8.05 4.40 -0.74
N SER A 181 6.78 4.09 -0.41
CA SER A 181 6.23 4.28 0.92
C SER A 181 5.35 3.10 1.31
N LYS A 182 5.77 2.35 2.34
CA LYS A 182 5.07 1.16 2.82
C LYS A 182 3.72 1.53 3.41
N THR A 183 3.66 2.58 4.21
CA THR A 183 2.39 3.01 4.84
C THR A 183 1.38 3.45 3.79
N GLN A 184 1.81 4.18 2.75
CA GLN A 184 0.91 4.58 1.67
C GLN A 184 0.42 3.39 0.85
N ALA A 185 1.30 2.44 0.51
CA ALA A 185 0.90 1.22 -0.19
C ALA A 185 -0.12 0.41 0.62
N ILE A 186 0.17 0.18 1.90
CA ILE A 186 -0.68 -0.61 2.81
C ILE A 186 -2.04 0.07 3.04
N THR A 187 -2.06 1.37 3.34
CA THR A 187 -3.31 2.12 3.55
C THR A 187 -4.14 2.24 2.27
N TYR A 188 -3.50 2.31 1.10
CA TYR A 188 -4.18 2.22 -0.18
C TYR A 188 -4.90 0.88 -0.36
N LEU A 189 -4.23 -0.22 0.00
CA LEU A 189 -4.79 -1.58 -0.09
C LEU A 189 -5.90 -1.85 0.92
N PHE A 190 -5.77 -1.39 2.17
CA PHE A 190 -6.80 -1.60 3.21
C PHE A 190 -8.12 -0.90 2.94
N LYS A 191 -8.15 0.06 2.01
CA LYS A 191 -9.40 0.64 1.52
C LYS A 191 -10.22 -0.37 0.70
N GLN A 192 -9.57 -1.39 0.14
CA GLN A 192 -10.15 -2.35 -0.78
C GLN A 192 -10.59 -3.61 -0.04
N LYS A 193 -11.80 -4.08 -0.34
CA LYS A 193 -12.56 -4.98 0.55
C LYS A 193 -12.23 -6.48 0.41
N GLU A 194 -11.41 -6.90 -0.54
CA GLU A 194 -11.18 -8.33 -0.80
C GLU A 194 -9.69 -8.66 -0.95
N THR A 195 -9.14 -9.29 0.08
CA THR A 195 -7.79 -9.86 0.12
C THR A 195 -7.88 -11.37 -0.10
N TRP A 196 -6.91 -11.95 -0.81
CA TRP A 196 -6.81 -13.41 -0.93
C TRP A 196 -5.70 -13.98 -0.03
N THR A 197 -6.00 -15.11 0.60
CA THR A 197 -5.02 -15.96 1.27
C THR A 197 -4.95 -17.27 0.48
N PHE A 198 -3.74 -17.62 0.05
CA PHE A 198 -3.45 -18.84 -0.71
C PHE A 198 -2.66 -19.81 0.16
#